data_AF-A0AAV0VAQ7-F1
#
_entry.id   AF-A0AAV0VAQ7-F1
#
_cell.length_a   1.000
_cell.length_b   1.000
_cell.length_c   1.000
_cell.angle_alpha   90.00
_cell.angle_beta   90.00
_cell.angle_gamma   90.00
#
_symmetry.space_group_name_H-M   'P 1'
#
loop_
_entity.id
_entity.type
_entity.pdbx_description
1 polymer ?
#
loop_
_entity_poly.entity_id
_entity_poly.type
_entity_poly.pdbx_seq_one_letter_code
_entity_poly.pdbx_strand_id
1 'polypeptide(L)'
;MAKRPSKCSYRNQNLSELSTFLTQTLEVDMIPCEAVIKAKETEKRMAEEAARIVALAQEKERWKANKMATLLPEPAAEERESVKVVVRMPEGQATRRFLHSSPLRSVFNFVEAPHRRGRRLFRLAATYPVDCLE
;
A
#
# COMPACT_ATOMS: atom_id res chain seq x y z
N MET A 1 -61.78 -75.97 -6.91
CA MET A 1 -61.82 -74.50 -6.80
C MET A 1 -60.82 -74.07 -5.72
N ALA A 2 -59.56 -73.77 -6.09
CA ALA A 2 -58.50 -73.37 -5.15
C ALA A 2 -58.38 -71.84 -5.09
N LYS A 3 -58.47 -71.27 -3.88
CA LYS A 3 -58.33 -69.81 -3.61
C LYS A 3 -56.87 -69.39 -3.76
N ARG A 4 -56.61 -68.35 -4.57
CA ARG A 4 -55.29 -67.67 -4.64
C ARG A 4 -55.09 -66.77 -3.42
N PRO A 5 -53.93 -66.77 -2.74
CA PRO A 5 -53.67 -65.79 -1.69
C PRO A 5 -53.16 -64.47 -2.27
N SER A 6 -53.88 -63.41 -1.90
CA SER A 6 -53.43 -62.11 -1.37
C SER A 6 -52.22 -61.39 -1.99
N LYS A 7 -52.57 -60.30 -2.67
CA LYS A 7 -51.90 -58.98 -2.78
C LYS A 7 -50.60 -58.78 -2.00
N CYS A 8 -49.54 -58.42 -2.71
CA CYS A 8 -48.49 -57.58 -2.14
C CYS A 8 -48.70 -56.15 -2.66
N SER A 9 -49.37 -55.33 -1.84
CA SER A 9 -49.48 -53.89 -2.05
C SER A 9 -48.39 -53.23 -1.20
N TYR A 10 -47.19 -53.09 -1.77
CA TYR A 10 -46.17 -52.25 -1.17
C TYR A 10 -46.63 -50.79 -1.31
N ARG A 11 -47.16 -50.29 -0.20
CA ARG A 11 -47.64 -48.93 -0.01
C ARG A 11 -46.45 -47.98 -0.12
N ASN A 12 -46.49 -47.09 -1.11
CA ASN A 12 -45.66 -45.89 -1.17
C ASN A 12 -46.06 -44.95 -0.02
N GLN A 13 -45.55 -45.19 1.19
CA GLN A 13 -45.77 -44.32 2.34
C GLN A 13 -44.55 -43.46 2.71
N ASN A 14 -43.39 -43.65 2.06
CA ASN A 14 -42.13 -43.03 2.51
C ASN A 14 -41.58 -41.93 1.58
N LEU A 15 -42.33 -41.47 0.57
CA LEU A 15 -41.85 -40.42 -0.35
C LEU A 15 -41.78 -39.04 0.32
N SER A 16 -42.73 -38.72 1.20
CA SER A 16 -42.71 -37.47 1.97
C SER A 16 -41.64 -37.49 3.05
N GLU A 17 -41.42 -38.64 3.69
CA GLU A 17 -40.43 -38.81 4.77
C GLU A 17 -38.99 -38.73 4.23
N LEU A 18 -38.73 -39.35 3.06
CA LEU A 18 -37.47 -39.19 2.33
C LEU A 18 -37.25 -37.74 1.87
N SER A 19 -38.31 -37.06 1.44
CA SER A 19 -38.23 -35.64 1.07
C SER A 19 -37.85 -34.77 2.27
N THR A 20 -38.46 -35.00 3.44
CA THR A 20 -38.17 -34.22 4.65
C THR A 20 -36.76 -34.47 5.17
N PHE A 21 -36.28 -35.71 5.08
CA PHE A 21 -34.91 -36.07 5.47
C PHE A 21 -33.87 -35.36 4.58
N LEU A 22 -34.10 -35.37 3.26
CA LEU A 22 -33.21 -34.71 2.30
C LEU A 22 -33.19 -33.18 2.49
N THR A 23 -34.33 -32.56 2.80
CA THR A 23 -34.38 -31.11 3.12
C THR A 23 -33.71 -30.79 4.46
N GLN A 24 -33.90 -31.62 5.51
CA GLN A 24 -33.24 -31.41 6.79
C GLN A 24 -31.72 -31.55 6.71
N THR A 25 -31.19 -32.43 5.84
CA THR A 25 -29.75 -32.56 5.64
C THR A 25 -29.10 -31.40 4.88
N LEU A 26 -29.88 -30.57 4.18
CA LEU A 26 -29.39 -29.38 3.49
C LEU A 26 -29.36 -28.13 4.40
N GLU A 27 -30.06 -28.16 5.53
CA GLU A 27 -30.16 -27.06 6.51
C GLU A 27 -29.13 -27.13 7.64
N VAL A 28 -28.26 -28.17 7.67
CA VAL A 28 -27.11 -28.18 8.57
C VAL A 28 -26.09 -27.18 8.02
N ASP A 29 -26.12 -25.98 8.58
CA ASP A 29 -25.20 -24.89 8.28
C ASP A 29 -23.80 -25.43 8.01
N MET A 30 -23.23 -25.08 6.84
CA MET A 30 -21.83 -25.26 6.54
C MET A 30 -21.01 -24.44 7.56
N ILE A 31 -20.81 -24.97 8.75
CA ILE A 31 -19.84 -24.45 9.69
C ILE A 31 -18.49 -24.73 9.05
N PRO A 32 -17.76 -23.70 8.59
CA PRO A 32 -16.46 -23.93 7.97
C PRO A 32 -15.57 -24.61 9.01
N CYS A 33 -14.94 -25.72 8.63
CA CYS A 33 -13.98 -26.40 9.50
C CYS A 33 -12.96 -25.38 10.05
N GLU A 34 -12.48 -25.60 11.27
CA GLU A 34 -11.53 -24.70 11.95
C GLU A 34 -10.32 -24.31 11.07
N ALA A 35 -9.86 -25.24 10.22
CA ALA A 35 -8.81 -25.00 9.23
C ALA A 35 -9.15 -23.89 8.21
N VAL A 36 -10.39 -23.82 7.74
CA VAL A 36 -10.88 -22.80 6.80
C VAL A 36 -10.99 -21.44 7.51
N ILE A 37 -11.39 -21.43 8.78
CA ILE A 37 -11.47 -20.21 9.59
C ILE A 37 -10.06 -19.66 9.83
N LYS A 38 -9.11 -20.51 10.26
CA LYS A 38 -7.71 -20.11 10.46
C LYS A 38 -7.06 -19.62 9.17
N ALA A 39 -7.29 -20.29 8.04
CA ALA A 39 -6.79 -19.85 6.74
C ALA A 39 -7.31 -18.45 6.39
N LYS A 40 -8.63 -18.22 6.51
CA LYS A 40 -9.24 -16.90 6.26
C LYS A 40 -8.74 -15.82 7.22
N GLU A 41 -8.51 -16.13 8.50
CA GLU A 41 -7.94 -15.15 9.44
C GLU A 41 -6.51 -14.77 9.09
N THR A 42 -5.68 -15.76 8.72
CA THR A 42 -4.30 -15.46 8.29
C THR A 42 -4.28 -14.60 7.03
N GLU A 43 -5.15 -14.91 6.06
CA GLU A 43 -5.29 -14.12 4.83
C GLU A 43 -5.75 -12.69 5.14
N LYS A 44 -6.75 -12.51 6.03
CA LYS A 44 -7.19 -11.18 6.48
C LYS A 44 -6.07 -10.40 7.16
N ARG A 45 -5.30 -11.01 8.06
CA ARG A 45 -4.18 -10.34 8.74
C ARG A 45 -3.11 -9.88 7.75
N MET A 46 -2.78 -10.73 6.77
CA MET A 46 -1.82 -10.39 5.72
C MET A 46 -2.35 -9.28 4.81
N ALA A 47 -3.65 -9.32 4.45
CA ALA A 47 -4.29 -8.28 3.66
C ALA A 47 -4.36 -6.93 4.41
N GLU A 48 -4.66 -6.94 5.70
CA GLU A 48 -4.65 -5.76 6.56
C GLU A 48 -3.24 -5.18 6.70
N GLU A 49 -2.22 -6.03 6.88
CA GLU A 49 -0.83 -5.57 6.93
C GLU A 49 -0.37 -4.97 5.60
N ALA A 50 -0.70 -5.62 4.48
CA ALA A 50 -0.44 -5.08 3.15
C ALA A 50 -1.14 -3.73 2.94
N ALA A 51 -2.41 -3.62 3.33
CA ALA A 51 -3.17 -2.37 3.26
C ALA A 51 -2.54 -1.27 4.13
N ARG A 52 -2.06 -1.60 5.34
CA ARG A 52 -1.33 -0.65 6.21
C ARG A 52 -0.03 -0.16 5.57
N ILE A 53 0.76 -1.06 4.98
CA ILE A 53 2.01 -0.71 4.29
C ILE A 53 1.73 0.22 3.11
N VAL A 54 0.72 -0.09 2.29
CA VAL A 54 0.32 0.74 1.14
C VAL A 54 -0.17 2.11 1.60
N ALA A 55 -1.02 2.18 2.63
CA ALA A 55 -1.52 3.44 3.17
C ALA A 55 -0.38 4.34 3.69
N LEU A 56 0.58 3.76 4.43
CA LEU A 56 1.74 4.49 4.92
C LEU A 56 2.63 5.00 3.78
N ALA A 57 2.83 4.19 2.74
CA ALA A 57 3.57 4.60 1.56
C ALA A 57 2.87 5.77 0.84
N GLN A 58 1.56 5.69 0.64
CA GLN A 58 0.79 6.77 0.03
C GLN A 58 0.85 8.07 0.86
N GLU A 59 0.74 7.98 2.19
CA GLU A 59 0.85 9.15 3.05
C GLU A 59 2.25 9.81 2.98
N LYS A 60 3.29 8.98 2.91
CA LYS A 60 4.67 9.45 2.70
C LYS A 60 4.81 10.18 1.37
N GLU A 61 4.27 9.64 0.29
CA GLU A 61 4.32 10.27 -1.04
C GLU A 61 3.48 11.55 -1.09
N ARG A 62 2.29 11.59 -0.48
CA ARG A 62 1.47 12.81 -0.37
C ARG A 62 2.20 13.93 0.37
N TRP A 63 2.89 13.59 1.47
CA TRP A 63 3.68 14.56 2.22
C TRP A 63 4.85 15.12 1.38
N LYS A 64 5.58 14.25 0.69
CA LYS A 64 6.65 14.68 -0.22
C LYS A 64 6.11 15.59 -1.33
N ALA A 65 5.00 15.23 -1.95
CA ALA A 65 4.37 16.01 -3.01
C ALA A 65 3.97 17.41 -2.51
N ASN A 66 3.36 17.52 -1.32
CA ASN A 66 3.01 18.80 -0.72
C ASN A 66 4.26 19.67 -0.43
N LYS A 67 5.29 19.07 0.17
CA LYS A 67 6.56 19.77 0.44
C LYS A 67 7.26 20.22 -0.82
N MET A 68 7.26 19.40 -1.86
CA MET A 68 7.82 19.75 -3.17
C MET A 68 7.01 20.85 -3.87
N ALA A 69 5.68 20.86 -3.75
CA ALA A 69 4.82 21.90 -4.30
C ALA A 69 5.02 23.27 -3.61
N THR A 70 5.54 23.29 -2.38
CA THR A 70 5.89 24.53 -1.66
C THR A 70 7.22 25.12 -2.14
N LEU A 71 8.03 24.36 -2.89
CA LEU A 71 9.31 24.85 -3.38
C LEU A 71 9.09 25.82 -4.56
N LEU A 72 9.88 26.88 -4.62
CA LEU A 72 9.89 27.80 -5.75
C LEU A 72 10.10 27.03 -7.06
N PRO A 73 9.46 27.43 -8.18
CA PRO A 73 9.66 26.80 -9.48
C PRO A 73 11.15 26.74 -9.86
N GLU A 74 11.54 25.67 -10.56
CA GLU A 74 12.90 25.58 -11.09
C GLU A 74 13.06 26.59 -12.25
N PRO A 75 14.09 27.47 -12.21
CA PRO A 75 14.33 28.42 -13.29
C PRO A 75 14.70 27.72 -14.60
N ALA A 76 14.42 28.39 -15.72
CA ALA A 76 14.70 27.87 -17.05
C ALA A 76 16.21 27.63 -17.28
N ALA A 77 16.55 26.79 -18.26
CA ALA A 77 17.96 26.50 -18.55
C ALA A 77 18.72 27.71 -19.10
N GLU A 78 17.98 28.59 -19.76
CA GLU A 78 18.44 29.76 -20.48
C GLU A 78 18.55 30.99 -19.57
N GLU A 79 18.13 30.88 -18.31
CA GLU A 79 18.17 31.96 -17.35
C GLU A 79 19.61 32.22 -16.89
N ARG A 80 20.11 33.43 -17.20
CA ARG A 80 21.52 33.83 -17.04
C ARG A 80 22.04 33.70 -15.62
N GLU A 81 21.19 33.92 -14.62
CA GLU A 81 21.56 33.89 -13.20
C GLU A 81 21.16 32.57 -12.53
N SER A 82 20.95 31.50 -13.30
CA SER A 82 20.65 30.18 -12.74
C SER A 82 21.92 29.40 -12.41
N VAL A 83 21.97 28.82 -11.21
CA VAL A 83 23.04 27.93 -10.74
C VAL A 83 22.49 26.53 -10.59
N LYS A 84 23.18 25.54 -11.16
CA LYS A 84 22.85 24.12 -11.00
C LYS A 84 23.48 23.58 -9.72
N VAL A 85 22.64 23.22 -8.74
CA VAL A 85 23.08 22.62 -7.48
C VAL A 85 22.87 21.11 -7.53
N VAL A 86 23.94 20.38 -7.25
CA VAL A 86 23.92 18.92 -7.14
C VAL A 86 24.14 18.56 -5.68
N VAL A 87 23.15 17.94 -5.05
CA VAL A 87 23.22 17.46 -3.67
C VAL A 87 23.48 15.96 -3.70
N ARG A 88 24.57 15.55 -3.06
CA ARG A 88 24.91 14.13 -2.85
C ARG A 88 24.47 13.73 -1.45
N MET A 89 23.64 12.71 -1.35
CA MET A 89 23.08 12.21 -0.10
C MET A 89 23.28 10.69 0.00
N PRO A 90 23.19 10.07 1.19
CA PRO A 90 23.36 8.62 1.36
C PRO A 90 22.36 7.79 0.54
N GLU A 91 21.15 8.31 0.37
CA GLU A 91 20.07 7.70 -0.43
C GLU A 91 20.19 7.94 -1.94
N GLY A 92 21.10 8.80 -2.39
CA GLY A 92 21.31 9.08 -3.81
C GLY A 92 21.70 10.53 -4.10
N GLN A 93 21.62 10.91 -5.38
CA GLN A 93 21.95 12.25 -5.85
C GLN A 93 20.68 12.98 -6.32
N ALA A 94 20.51 14.23 -5.88
CA ALA A 94 19.44 15.11 -6.31
C ALA A 94 20.04 16.35 -7.00
N THR A 95 19.45 16.79 -8.11
CA THR A 95 19.95 17.93 -8.89
C THR A 95 18.82 18.90 -9.15
N ARG A 96 19.07 20.20 -8.96
CA ARG A 96 18.09 21.25 -9.23
C ARG A 96 18.77 22.60 -9.52
N ARG A 97 18.17 23.42 -10.37
CA ARG A 97 18.58 24.81 -10.57
C ARG A 97 17.96 25.77 -9.56
N PHE A 98 18.71 26.79 -9.21
CA PHE A 98 18.30 27.88 -8.32
C PHE A 98 18.73 29.20 -8.93
N LEU A 99 17.98 30.28 -8.72
CA LEU A 99 18.43 31.63 -9.09
C LEU A 99 19.51 32.09 -8.12
N HIS A 100 20.48 32.87 -8.59
CA HIS A 100 21.52 33.47 -7.77
C HIS A 100 20.94 34.38 -6.68
N SER A 101 19.81 35.05 -6.98
CA SER A 101 19.05 35.87 -6.04
C SER A 101 18.25 35.06 -5.01
N SER A 102 18.11 33.74 -5.19
CA SER A 102 17.32 32.91 -4.28
C SER A 102 18.04 32.71 -2.94
N PRO A 103 17.32 32.71 -1.81
CA PRO A 103 17.96 32.52 -0.52
C PRO A 103 18.48 31.08 -0.39
N LEU A 104 19.63 30.91 0.25
CA LEU A 104 20.24 29.59 0.53
C LEU A 104 19.27 28.63 1.22
N ARG A 105 18.33 29.16 2.03
CA ARG A 105 17.24 28.41 2.67
C ARG A 105 16.41 27.59 1.69
N SER A 106 16.26 28.04 0.44
CA SER A 106 15.57 27.30 -0.62
C SER A 106 16.24 25.97 -0.93
N VAL A 107 17.57 25.91 -0.85
CA VAL A 107 18.35 24.69 -1.04
C VAL A 107 18.13 23.74 0.14
N PHE A 108 18.11 24.24 1.38
CA PHE A 108 17.78 23.43 2.56
C PHE A 108 16.37 22.84 2.47
N ASN A 109 15.38 23.65 2.09
CA ASN A 109 14.00 23.19 1.90
C ASN A 109 13.91 22.10 0.83
N PHE A 110 14.68 22.22 -0.26
CA PHE A 110 14.75 21.20 -1.31
C PHE A 110 15.32 19.87 -0.79
N VAL A 111 16.31 19.91 0.09
CA VAL A 111 16.89 18.71 0.71
C VAL A 111 15.94 18.12 1.76
N GLU A 112 15.21 18.93 2.52
CA GLU A 112 14.27 18.45 3.53
C GLU A 112 13.00 17.81 2.92
N ALA A 113 12.52 18.31 1.77
CA ALA A 113 11.27 17.87 1.15
C ALA A 113 11.18 16.35 0.85
N PRO A 114 12.20 15.68 0.29
CA PRO A 114 12.18 14.23 0.10
C PRO A 114 12.46 13.43 1.38
N HIS A 115 13.08 14.04 2.42
CA HIS A 115 13.54 13.36 3.62
C HIS A 115 12.58 13.53 4.80
N ARG A 116 11.50 12.73 4.81
CA ARG A 116 10.61 12.59 5.98
C ARG A 116 11.29 11.96 7.21
N ARG A 117 12.54 11.46 7.08
CA ARG A 117 13.24 10.79 8.19
C ARG A 117 13.75 11.81 9.21
N GLY A 118 12.90 12.00 10.21
CA GLY A 118 12.98 12.89 11.37
C GLY A 118 14.35 13.40 11.78
N ARG A 119 14.40 14.71 12.04
CA ARG A 119 15.39 15.45 12.86
C ARG A 119 16.87 15.07 12.63
N ARG A 120 17.22 14.46 11.50
CA ARG A 120 18.62 14.26 11.15
C ARG A 120 19.15 15.63 10.77
N LEU A 121 19.91 16.21 11.69
CA LEU A 121 20.68 17.40 11.42
C LEU A 121 21.64 17.05 10.28
N PHE A 122 21.44 17.67 9.13
CA PHE A 122 22.34 17.55 8.00
C PHE A 122 23.11 18.87 7.85
N ARG A 123 24.32 18.76 7.32
CA ARG A 123 25.13 19.91 6.93
C ARG A 123 25.39 19.80 5.44
N LEU A 124 25.07 20.85 4.70
CA LEU A 124 25.47 20.96 3.30
C LEU A 124 26.94 21.41 3.26
N ALA A 125 27.75 20.69 2.51
CA ALA A 125 29.14 21.02 2.24
C ALA A 125 29.32 21.17 0.74
N ALA A 126 29.95 22.27 0.30
CA ALA A 126 30.29 22.48 -1.10
C ALA A 126 31.45 21.58 -1.52
N THR A 127 31.48 21.17 -2.79
CA THR A 127 32.49 20.23 -3.33
C THR A 127 33.61 20.92 -4.13
N TYR A 128 33.55 22.25 -4.36
CA TYR A 128 34.46 22.96 -5.27
C TYR A 128 35.28 24.05 -4.54
N PRO A 129 36.55 24.26 -4.91
CA PRO A 129 37.71 24.16 -4.03
C PRO A 129 37.83 25.33 -3.03
N VAL A 130 38.67 25.11 -2.02
CA VAL A 130 39.36 26.20 -1.33
C VAL A 130 40.29 26.88 -2.34
N ASP A 131 39.78 27.85 -3.08
CA ASP A 131 40.65 28.75 -3.84
C ASP A 131 41.47 29.53 -2.82
N CYS A 132 42.73 29.12 -2.65
CA CYS A 132 43.75 29.97 -2.06
C CYS A 132 43.94 31.16 -3.00
N LEU A 133 43.18 32.22 -2.78
CA LEU A 133 43.48 33.53 -3.34
C LEU A 133 44.66 34.10 -2.54
N GLU A 134 45.88 33.93 -3.08
CA GLU A 134 47.04 34.78 -2.76
C GLU A 134 46.92 36.15 -3.45
#